data_AF-R7U9J6-F1
#
_entry.id   AF-R7U9J6-F1
#
_cell.length_a   1.000
_cell.length_b   1.000
_cell.length_c   1.000
_cell.angle_alpha   90.00
_cell.angle_beta   90.00
_cell.angle_gamma   90.00
#
_symmetry.space_group_name_H-M   'P 1'
#
loop_
_entity.id
_entity.type
_entity.pdbx_description
1 polymer ?
#
loop_
_entity_poly.entity_id
_entity_poly.type
_entity_poly.pdbx_seq_one_letter_code
_entity_poly.pdbx_strand_id
1 'polypeptide(L)'
;MRDLSHDNINCFTGICVDVPNVCIVSPYCARGSLQDVLAKDDMRITEDFKMSFIKDISTGMEFLHRSPLLSHGRLKSSNILVDKRWVCKIGDFGVCKLRIEDKEASAKVDNEETSFWSSLLWTAPELLRMPEPPLSGTPEGDVYSYGIVLQEILLLDKPFSMFSEKEPKDILKLIRDGTRPVFRPELPRDCTAKSELIDLIEACWKEAPENRPTFRTICRTLKSIYKGKNLNLLDNLLAMMEKYTDHLEEIVEERTKQLQEEKAKTDRLLYQMLPKTVADDLIKGKNTNPEAFASVTIYFSDIVGFTKLASKSSPLEVVQFLNHLYSMFDDVIDHYDVYKVETIGDAYMVSSGVPETNGDRHAGEIATMALDILHSVTRFKIAHSPDDTLQIRIGLHTGPVVAGVVGLKMPRYCLFGDTVNTASRMESSGQALQIHLSHTTYDLLTSLGGYLMEERGLIDIKGKGQMTTHWLRGKKGFQKSLPDFRNIVTNSTTEPNCSH
;
A
#
# COMPACT_ATOMS: atom_id res chain seq x y z
N MET A 1 44.87 7.98 7.29
CA MET A 1 43.56 7.27 7.15
C MET A 1 43.05 7.29 5.72
N ARG A 2 43.02 8.43 5.04
CA ARG A 2 42.55 8.54 3.64
C ARG A 2 43.33 7.66 2.64
N ASP A 3 44.63 7.48 2.86
CA ASP A 3 45.50 6.71 1.97
C ASP A 3 45.54 5.20 2.29
N LEU A 4 44.81 4.76 3.32
CA LEU A 4 44.71 3.34 3.68
C LEU A 4 43.62 2.69 2.84
N SER A 5 44.03 1.86 1.87
CA SER A 5 43.11 1.11 1.01
C SER A 5 43.39 -0.39 1.10
N HIS A 6 42.36 -1.14 1.48
CA HIS A 6 42.38 -2.59 1.56
C HIS A 6 40.94 -3.13 1.55
N ASP A 7 40.71 -4.31 0.97
CA ASP A 7 39.36 -4.87 0.81
C ASP A 7 38.63 -5.06 2.14
N ASN A 8 39.36 -5.42 3.20
CA ASN A 8 38.83 -5.63 4.56
C ASN A 8 38.94 -4.39 5.48
N ILE A 9 39.17 -3.20 4.92
CA ILE A 9 39.18 -1.93 5.67
C ILE A 9 38.04 -1.04 5.16
N ASN A 10 37.22 -0.52 6.08
CA ASN A 10 36.24 0.50 5.73
C ASN A 10 36.95 1.85 5.62
N CYS A 11 37.27 2.24 4.40
CA CYS A 11 38.11 3.40 4.13
C CYS A 11 37.44 4.70 4.60
N PHE A 12 38.23 5.60 5.19
CA PHE A 12 37.77 6.93 5.57
C PHE A 12 37.55 7.78 4.31
N THR A 13 36.31 8.23 4.07
CA THR A 13 35.98 9.10 2.93
C THR A 13 36.13 10.57 3.29
N GLY A 14 35.61 10.98 4.44
CA GLY A 14 35.61 12.38 4.86
C GLY A 14 35.05 12.60 6.26
N ILE A 15 35.02 13.85 6.69
CA ILE A 15 34.43 14.30 7.95
C ILE A 15 33.52 15.50 7.66
N CYS A 16 32.32 15.48 8.24
CA CYS A 16 31.46 16.65 8.35
C CYS A 16 31.75 17.31 9.69
N VAL A 17 32.06 18.61 9.68
CA VAL A 17 32.36 19.41 10.88
C VAL A 17 31.27 20.46 11.16
N ASP A 18 30.18 20.44 10.38
CA ASP A 18 29.09 21.40 10.50
C ASP A 18 28.21 21.07 11.70
N VAL A 19 28.22 21.92 12.73
CA VAL A 19 27.35 21.81 13.91
C VAL A 19 25.89 21.98 13.47
N PRO A 20 24.94 21.11 13.92
CA PRO A 20 25.08 20.10 14.98
C PRO A 20 25.54 18.71 14.50
N ASN A 21 25.77 18.50 13.22
CA ASN A 21 25.99 17.19 12.59
C ASN A 21 27.48 16.90 12.34
N VAL A 22 28.30 16.90 13.40
CA VAL A 22 29.70 16.47 13.28
C VAL A 22 29.74 14.94 13.11
N CYS A 23 30.18 14.45 11.95
CA CYS A 23 30.15 13.00 11.66
C CYS A 23 31.26 12.55 10.71
N ILE A 24 31.60 11.26 10.75
CA ILE A 24 32.58 10.65 9.85
C ILE A 24 31.84 9.97 8.70
N VAL A 25 32.27 10.24 7.48
CA VAL A 25 31.72 9.66 6.26
C VAL A 25 32.60 8.50 5.82
N SER A 26 31.99 7.34 5.64
CA SER A 26 32.63 6.12 5.14
C SER A 26 31.68 5.37 4.21
N PRO A 27 32.17 4.43 3.38
CA PRO A 27 31.32 3.58 2.56
C PRO A 27 30.25 2.84 3.37
N TYR A 28 29.02 2.82 2.85
CA TYR A 28 27.90 2.16 3.50
C TYR A 28 27.98 0.62 3.40
N CYS A 29 27.88 -0.04 4.54
CA CYS A 29 27.85 -1.50 4.65
C CYS A 29 26.42 -1.98 4.91
N ALA A 30 25.77 -2.52 3.86
CA ALA A 30 24.32 -2.78 3.85
C ALA A 30 23.83 -3.84 4.85
N ARG A 31 24.72 -4.67 5.42
CA ARG A 31 24.34 -5.71 6.38
C ARG A 31 24.53 -5.28 7.84
N GLY A 32 25.00 -4.05 8.08
CA GLY A 32 25.26 -3.52 9.42
C GLY A 32 26.59 -3.99 9.99
N SER A 33 26.68 -4.05 11.31
CA SER A 33 27.85 -4.57 12.02
C SER A 33 27.82 -6.09 12.12
N LEU A 34 28.97 -6.71 12.40
CA LEU A 34 29.07 -8.14 12.67
C LEU A 34 28.20 -8.51 13.88
N GLN A 35 28.11 -7.63 14.88
CA GLN A 35 27.22 -7.81 16.03
C GLN A 35 25.74 -7.92 15.60
N ASP A 36 25.29 -7.10 14.64
CA ASP A 36 23.91 -7.15 14.11
C ASP A 36 23.66 -8.41 13.28
N VAL A 37 24.68 -8.87 12.57
CA VAL A 37 24.61 -10.10 11.74
C VAL A 37 24.51 -11.33 12.63
N LEU A 38 25.30 -11.40 13.71
CA LEU A 38 25.29 -12.53 14.64
C LEU A 38 24.00 -12.59 15.48
N ALA A 39 23.33 -11.46 15.73
CA ALA A 39 22.11 -11.40 16.53
C ALA A 39 20.82 -11.80 15.79
N LYS A 40 20.86 -11.98 14.46
CA LYS A 40 19.67 -12.29 13.65
C LYS A 40 19.43 -13.81 13.59
N ASP A 41 18.33 -14.25 14.19
CA ASP A 41 17.89 -15.67 14.16
C ASP A 41 17.48 -16.18 12.76
N ASP A 42 17.13 -15.28 11.85
CA ASP A 42 16.65 -15.66 10.50
C ASP A 42 17.75 -16.23 9.59
N MET A 43 19.02 -16.02 9.92
CA MET A 43 20.13 -16.39 9.04
C MET A 43 20.94 -17.56 9.61
N ARG A 44 20.82 -18.74 8.97
CA ARG A 44 21.71 -19.87 9.27
C ARG A 44 23.13 -19.58 8.79
N ILE A 45 23.94 -18.95 9.64
CA ILE A 45 25.37 -18.71 9.39
C ILE A 45 26.09 -20.07 9.38
N THR A 46 26.49 -20.53 8.20
CA THR A 46 27.22 -21.80 8.04
C THR A 46 28.67 -21.67 8.52
N GLU A 47 29.33 -22.80 8.79
CA GLU A 47 30.74 -22.81 9.18
C GLU A 47 31.65 -22.15 8.14
N ASP A 48 31.30 -22.19 6.84
CA ASP A 48 32.08 -21.51 5.80
C ASP A 48 32.00 -19.98 5.91
N PHE A 49 30.84 -19.42 6.29
CA PHE A 49 30.70 -17.99 6.56
C PHE A 49 31.48 -17.56 7.79
N LYS A 50 31.38 -18.31 8.90
CA LYS A 50 32.18 -18.08 10.11
C LYS A 50 33.65 -17.98 9.74
N MET A 51 34.11 -18.95 8.96
CA MET A 51 35.49 -19.04 8.54
C MET A 51 35.88 -17.92 7.55
N SER A 52 34.97 -17.43 6.70
CA SER A 52 35.23 -16.23 5.88
C SER A 52 35.42 -14.98 6.74
N PHE A 53 34.54 -14.74 7.72
CA PHE A 53 34.63 -13.57 8.61
C PHE A 53 35.95 -13.57 9.39
N ILE A 54 36.32 -14.72 9.96
CA ILE A 54 37.58 -14.92 10.70
C ILE A 54 38.78 -14.50 9.84
N LYS A 55 38.83 -14.96 8.58
CA LYS A 55 39.89 -14.66 7.63
C LYS A 55 39.92 -13.18 7.24
N ASP A 56 38.77 -12.59 6.89
CA ASP A 56 38.65 -11.20 6.48
C ASP A 56 39.12 -10.24 7.58
N ILE A 57 38.66 -10.47 8.82
CA ILE A 57 39.06 -9.66 9.98
C ILE A 57 40.56 -9.80 10.24
N SER A 58 41.12 -11.02 10.20
CA SER A 58 42.57 -11.21 10.40
C SER A 58 43.41 -10.48 9.35
N THR A 59 42.98 -10.51 8.09
CA THR A 59 43.70 -9.91 6.96
C THR A 59 43.63 -8.39 7.04
N GLY A 60 42.47 -7.83 7.38
CA GLY A 60 42.31 -6.40 7.61
C GLY A 60 43.17 -5.90 8.79
N MET A 61 43.21 -6.65 9.90
CA MET A 61 44.05 -6.29 11.04
C MET A 61 45.55 -6.44 10.75
N GLU A 62 45.98 -7.45 9.99
CA GLU A 62 47.38 -7.59 9.53
C GLU A 62 47.80 -6.37 8.71
N PHE A 63 46.91 -5.88 7.83
CA PHE A 63 47.15 -4.66 7.07
C PHE A 63 47.23 -3.42 7.97
N LEU A 64 46.30 -3.27 8.92
CA LEU A 64 46.27 -2.13 9.84
C LEU A 64 47.53 -2.07 10.71
N HIS A 65 48.01 -3.20 11.23
CA HIS A 65 49.22 -3.29 12.05
C HIS A 65 50.51 -2.96 11.28
N ARG A 66 50.51 -3.15 9.96
CA ARG A 66 51.62 -2.72 9.08
C ARG A 66 51.52 -1.26 8.66
N SER A 67 50.37 -0.64 8.85
CA SER A 67 50.16 0.75 8.52
C SER A 67 50.76 1.67 9.58
N PRO A 68 50.89 2.99 9.30
CA PRO A 68 51.36 3.96 10.28
C PRO A 68 50.48 4.08 11.54
N LEU A 69 49.27 3.51 11.54
CA LEU A 69 48.41 3.49 12.73
C LEU A 69 48.87 2.47 13.78
N LEU A 70 49.58 1.41 13.36
CA LEU A 70 50.12 0.32 14.18
C LEU A 70 49.11 -0.54 14.96
N SER A 71 48.00 0.04 15.42
CA SER A 71 46.93 -0.63 16.17
C SER A 71 45.57 0.01 15.91
N HIS A 72 44.51 -0.75 16.19
CA HIS A 72 43.12 -0.30 16.13
C HIS A 72 42.68 0.31 17.47
N GLY A 73 42.95 -0.39 18.57
CA GLY A 73 42.66 0.00 19.95
C GLY A 73 41.20 -0.13 20.41
N ARG A 74 40.26 -0.47 19.51
CA ARG A 74 38.82 -0.64 19.80
C ARG A 74 38.18 -1.70 18.89
N LEU A 75 38.90 -2.79 18.63
CA LEU A 75 38.36 -3.88 17.84
C LEU A 75 37.24 -4.58 18.64
N LYS A 76 36.04 -4.62 18.07
CA LYS A 76 34.86 -5.30 18.62
C LYS A 76 33.88 -5.62 17.50
N SER A 77 32.93 -6.52 17.74
CA SER A 77 31.96 -6.94 16.71
C SER A 77 31.09 -5.78 16.18
N SER A 78 30.78 -4.75 16.98
CA SER A 78 30.08 -3.53 16.50
C SER A 78 30.92 -2.64 15.58
N ASN A 79 32.25 -2.76 15.62
CA ASN A 79 33.18 -1.96 14.82
C ASN A 79 33.64 -2.70 13.53
N ILE A 80 33.15 -3.92 13.33
CA ILE A 80 33.39 -4.71 12.11
C ILE A 80 32.11 -4.65 11.30
N LEU A 81 32.16 -4.08 10.10
CA LEU A 81 31.00 -3.90 9.23
C LEU A 81 30.95 -4.99 8.16
N VAL A 82 29.75 -5.33 7.70
CA VAL A 82 29.53 -6.36 6.68
C VAL A 82 28.88 -5.74 5.45
N ASP A 83 29.54 -5.88 4.30
CA ASP A 83 29.03 -5.33 3.04
C ASP A 83 27.96 -6.24 2.39
N LYS A 84 27.42 -5.78 1.25
CA LYS A 84 26.39 -6.53 0.50
C LYS A 84 26.87 -7.89 -0.04
N ARG A 85 28.20 -8.11 -0.10
CA ARG A 85 28.86 -9.33 -0.60
C ARG A 85 29.36 -10.22 0.55
N TRP A 86 28.94 -9.96 1.79
CA TRP A 86 29.36 -10.71 2.97
C TRP A 86 30.86 -10.61 3.31
N VAL A 87 31.51 -9.53 2.87
CA VAL A 87 32.91 -9.24 3.22
C VAL A 87 32.96 -8.40 4.49
N CYS A 88 33.78 -8.82 5.45
CA CYS A 88 34.01 -8.03 6.67
C CYS A 88 34.98 -6.86 6.38
N LYS A 89 34.60 -5.66 6.84
CA LYS A 89 35.37 -4.43 6.74
C LYS A 89 35.54 -3.81 8.13
N ILE A 90 36.79 -3.65 8.56
CA ILE A 90 37.12 -3.06 9.86
C ILE A 90 36.88 -1.56 9.77
N GLY A 91 36.04 -1.03 10.66
CA GLY A 91 35.69 0.39 10.75
C GLY A 91 36.17 1.01 12.07
N ASP A 92 35.86 2.29 12.28
CA ASP A 92 36.05 2.97 13.57
C ASP A 92 37.51 2.96 14.11
N PHE A 93 38.52 2.95 13.23
CA PHE A 93 39.95 3.05 13.57
C PHE A 93 40.50 4.48 13.38
N GLY A 94 41.58 4.83 14.08
CA GLY A 94 42.43 6.00 13.78
C GLY A 94 41.89 7.39 14.12
N VAL A 95 40.65 7.54 14.60
CA VAL A 95 40.06 8.85 15.01
C VAL A 95 40.05 9.07 16.53
N CYS A 96 41.03 8.52 17.25
CA CYS A 96 41.03 8.49 18.72
C CYS A 96 40.95 9.88 19.39
N LYS A 97 41.48 10.94 18.75
CA LYS A 97 41.46 12.31 19.28
C LYS A 97 40.10 13.00 19.19
N LEU A 98 39.31 12.70 18.16
CA LEU A 98 37.96 13.26 17.98
C LEU A 98 36.96 12.69 18.99
N ARG A 99 37.29 11.56 19.62
CA ARG A 99 36.41 10.84 20.56
C ARG A 99 36.62 11.21 22.03
N ILE A 100 37.58 12.09 22.33
CA ILE A 100 37.85 12.54 23.71
C ILE A 100 36.66 13.35 24.24
N GLU A 101 36.06 14.18 23.38
CA GLU A 101 34.93 15.04 23.73
C GLU A 101 33.64 14.24 24.03
N ASP A 102 33.44 13.09 23.37
CA ASP A 102 32.30 12.19 23.64
C ASP A 102 32.38 11.52 25.03
N LYS A 103 33.58 11.14 25.49
CA LYS A 103 33.77 10.47 26.79
C LYS A 103 33.46 11.36 27.98
N GLU A 104 33.66 12.68 27.85
CA GLU A 104 33.33 13.65 28.90
C GLU A 104 31.83 14.00 28.91
N ALA A 105 31.16 13.87 27.76
CA ALA A 105 29.72 14.11 27.61
C ALA A 105 28.86 12.91 28.08
N SER A 106 29.28 11.68 27.80
CA SER A 106 28.56 10.43 28.12
C SER A 106 28.78 9.91 29.55
N ALA A 107 29.28 10.75 30.46
CA ALA A 107 29.53 10.40 31.86
C ALA A 107 28.40 10.87 32.80
N LYS A 108 27.28 11.38 32.27
CA LYS A 108 26.26 12.12 33.03
C LYS A 108 24.84 11.52 32.99
N VAL A 109 24.62 10.33 32.43
CA VAL A 109 23.28 9.73 32.34
C VAL A 109 23.28 8.27 32.83
N ASP A 110 22.44 7.95 33.83
CA ASP A 110 22.40 6.68 34.55
C ASP A 110 22.17 5.42 33.68
N ASN A 111 21.59 5.56 32.47
CA ASN A 111 21.42 4.45 31.51
C ASN A 111 22.69 4.10 30.72
N GLU A 112 23.77 4.88 30.82
CA GLU A 112 25.01 4.68 30.08
C GLU A 112 26.03 3.79 30.83
N GLU A 113 25.86 3.52 32.13
CA GLU A 113 26.86 2.77 32.91
C GLU A 113 27.00 1.32 32.41
N THR A 114 25.89 0.60 32.18
CA THR A 114 25.92 -0.77 31.65
C THR A 114 26.43 -0.82 30.20
N SER A 115 26.09 0.17 29.39
CA SER A 115 26.58 0.30 28.00
C SER A 115 28.09 0.54 27.97
N PHE A 116 28.59 1.38 28.87
CA PHE A 116 30.01 1.65 29.06
C PHE A 116 30.78 0.38 29.43
N TRP A 117 30.36 -0.35 30.47
CA TRP A 117 31.00 -1.60 30.87
C TRP A 117 30.92 -2.67 29.76
N SER A 118 29.77 -2.80 29.09
CA SER A 118 29.61 -3.73 27.96
C SER A 118 30.60 -3.43 26.84
N SER A 119 30.86 -2.16 26.54
CA SER A 119 31.79 -1.74 25.49
C SER A 119 33.25 -2.16 25.75
N LEU A 120 33.60 -2.44 27.00
CA LEU A 120 34.94 -2.79 27.44
C LEU A 120 35.22 -4.31 27.43
N LEU A 121 34.24 -5.17 27.17
CA LEU A 121 34.39 -6.64 27.23
C LEU A 121 35.46 -7.20 26.27
N TRP A 122 35.76 -6.49 25.19
CA TRP A 122 36.84 -6.84 24.25
C TRP A 122 38.22 -6.31 24.65
N THR A 123 38.31 -5.52 25.73
CA THR A 123 39.54 -4.84 26.13
C THR A 123 40.49 -5.81 26.84
N ALA A 124 41.76 -5.76 26.47
CA ALA A 124 42.77 -6.64 27.02
C ALA A 124 43.07 -6.37 28.51
N PRO A 125 43.43 -7.39 29.32
CA PRO A 125 43.63 -7.25 30.76
C PRO A 125 44.69 -6.22 31.14
N GLU A 126 45.79 -6.14 30.40
CA GLU A 126 46.87 -5.18 30.63
C GLU A 126 46.40 -3.73 30.42
N LEU A 127 45.52 -3.49 29.45
CA LEU A 127 44.96 -2.16 29.19
C LEU A 127 43.93 -1.78 30.26
N LEU A 128 43.16 -2.75 30.77
CA LEU A 128 42.23 -2.56 31.89
C LEU A 128 42.93 -2.24 33.23
N ARG A 129 44.19 -2.64 33.37
CA ARG A 129 45.02 -2.37 34.57
C ARG A 129 45.74 -1.03 34.51
N MET A 130 45.93 -0.47 33.31
CA MET A 130 46.57 0.83 33.15
C MET A 130 45.62 1.94 33.63
N PRO A 131 46.08 2.87 34.48
CA PRO A 131 45.30 4.05 34.84
C PRO A 131 44.97 4.91 33.62
N GLU A 132 45.92 5.03 32.70
CA GLU A 132 45.80 5.78 31.45
C GLU A 132 46.28 4.90 30.27
N PRO A 133 45.40 4.05 29.70
CA PRO A 133 45.77 3.23 28.57
C PRO A 133 45.99 4.10 27.31
N PRO A 134 46.93 3.73 26.42
CA PRO A 134 47.13 4.44 25.16
C PRO A 134 45.82 4.56 24.36
N LEU A 135 45.49 5.77 23.89
CA LEU A 135 44.26 6.01 23.12
C LEU A 135 44.19 5.23 21.80
N SER A 136 45.33 4.89 21.23
CA SER A 136 45.47 4.02 20.04
C SER A 136 45.42 2.53 20.38
N GLY A 137 45.36 2.16 21.66
CA GLY A 137 45.58 0.80 22.15
C GLY A 137 46.99 0.30 21.84
N THR A 138 47.14 -1.03 21.87
CA THR A 138 48.38 -1.74 21.55
C THR A 138 48.11 -2.85 20.53
N PRO A 139 49.11 -3.24 19.71
CA PRO A 139 48.97 -4.37 18.80
C PRO A 139 48.56 -5.66 19.52
N GLU A 140 49.13 -5.93 20.70
CA GLU A 140 48.83 -7.12 21.50
C GLU A 140 47.42 -7.06 22.12
N GLY A 141 46.93 -5.84 22.40
CA GLY A 141 45.57 -5.60 22.85
C GLY A 141 44.55 -5.92 21.76
N ASP A 142 44.82 -5.53 20.51
CA ASP A 142 43.96 -5.88 19.37
C ASP A 142 43.88 -7.39 19.14
N VAL A 143 44.99 -8.12 19.38
CA VAL A 143 45.01 -9.59 19.28
C VAL A 143 44.09 -10.22 20.32
N TYR A 144 44.09 -9.71 21.55
CA TYR A 144 43.14 -10.15 22.59
C TYR A 144 41.70 -9.89 22.15
N SER A 145 41.41 -8.66 21.69
CA SER A 145 40.08 -8.29 21.21
C SER A 145 39.60 -9.18 20.06
N TYR A 146 40.50 -9.53 19.14
CA TYR A 146 40.24 -10.47 18.07
C TYR A 146 39.87 -11.86 18.60
N GLY A 147 40.55 -12.37 19.63
CA GLY A 147 40.19 -13.62 20.30
C GLY A 147 38.77 -13.64 20.84
N ILE A 148 38.31 -12.54 21.43
CA ILE A 148 36.91 -12.40 21.88
C ILE A 148 35.93 -12.40 20.70
N VAL A 149 36.25 -11.68 19.61
CA VAL A 149 35.43 -11.69 18.38
C VAL A 149 35.37 -13.10 17.76
N LEU A 150 36.45 -13.87 17.82
CA LEU A 150 36.44 -15.27 17.35
C LEU A 150 35.50 -16.14 18.17
N GLN A 151 35.42 -15.94 19.49
CA GLN A 151 34.43 -16.62 20.33
C GLN A 151 33.01 -16.26 19.92
N GLU A 152 32.72 -14.98 19.67
CA GLU A 152 31.39 -14.54 19.21
C GLU A 152 31.01 -15.23 17.89
N ILE A 153 31.92 -15.29 16.92
CA ILE A 153 31.68 -15.96 15.64
C ILE A 153 31.50 -17.47 15.81
N LEU A 154 32.28 -18.10 16.70
CA LEU A 154 32.23 -19.54 16.91
C LEU A 154 30.89 -19.96 17.52
N LEU A 155 30.47 -19.26 18.57
CA LEU A 155 29.25 -19.55 19.34
C LEU A 155 27.99 -18.93 18.75
N LEU A 156 28.12 -17.95 17.84
CA LEU A 156 27.03 -17.12 17.32
C LEU A 156 26.26 -16.42 18.46
N ASP A 157 27.00 -15.91 19.44
CA ASP A 157 26.43 -15.31 20.64
C ASP A 157 27.34 -14.19 21.17
N LYS A 158 26.82 -13.41 22.11
CA LYS A 158 27.49 -12.26 22.73
C LYS A 158 28.81 -12.67 23.42
N PRO A 159 29.74 -11.72 23.60
CA PRO A 159 30.96 -12.00 24.34
C PRO A 159 30.61 -12.43 25.77
N PHE A 160 31.26 -13.49 26.24
CA PHE A 160 31.01 -14.07 27.56
C PHE A 160 29.60 -14.61 27.83
N SER A 161 28.83 -14.98 26.80
CA SER A 161 27.43 -15.39 26.95
C SER A 161 27.20 -16.61 27.86
N MET A 162 28.18 -17.51 28.00
CA MET A 162 28.13 -18.64 28.95
C MET A 162 28.10 -18.21 30.42
N PHE A 163 28.38 -16.93 30.71
CA PHE A 163 28.27 -16.33 32.04
C PHE A 163 27.18 -15.27 32.09
N SER A 164 26.03 -15.51 31.43
CA SER A 164 24.88 -14.59 31.35
C SER A 164 24.37 -14.09 32.71
N GLU A 165 24.62 -14.83 33.79
CA GLU A 165 24.27 -14.46 35.17
C GLU A 165 25.17 -13.37 35.78
N LYS A 166 26.25 -12.97 35.11
CA LYS A 166 27.20 -11.96 35.59
C LYS A 166 27.04 -10.66 34.83
N GLU A 167 26.99 -9.55 35.56
CA GLU A 167 27.02 -8.23 34.96
C GLU A 167 28.39 -7.95 34.29
N PRO A 168 28.44 -7.16 33.19
CA PRO A 168 29.68 -6.85 32.49
C PRO A 168 30.78 -6.27 33.41
N LYS A 169 30.40 -5.50 34.42
CA LYS A 169 31.31 -4.91 35.42
C LYS A 169 32.02 -5.97 36.26
N ASP A 170 31.31 -7.04 36.65
CA ASP A 170 31.88 -8.13 37.43
C ASP A 170 32.81 -8.99 36.58
N ILE A 171 32.43 -9.25 35.32
CA ILE A 171 33.28 -9.92 34.34
C ILE A 171 34.60 -9.16 34.17
N LEU A 172 34.53 -7.85 33.94
CA LEU A 172 35.72 -7.01 33.77
C LEU A 172 36.60 -6.98 35.01
N LYS A 173 36.00 -6.97 36.21
CA LYS A 173 36.74 -7.04 37.46
C LYS A 173 37.53 -8.36 37.56
N LEU A 174 36.93 -9.50 37.23
CA LEU A 174 37.61 -10.80 37.23
C LEU A 174 38.77 -10.84 36.23
N ILE A 175 38.58 -10.28 35.03
CA ILE A 175 39.62 -10.19 33.99
C ILE A 175 40.77 -9.29 34.48
N ARG A 176 40.43 -8.10 35.00
CA ARG A 176 41.41 -7.12 35.48
C ARG A 176 42.21 -7.66 36.65
N ASP A 177 41.57 -8.29 37.63
CA ASP A 177 42.21 -8.76 38.85
C ASP A 177 43.09 -10.01 38.61
N GLY A 178 42.98 -10.66 37.45
CA GLY A 178 43.90 -11.73 37.03
C GLY A 178 43.78 -12.98 37.90
N THR A 179 42.55 -13.46 38.10
CA THR A 179 42.25 -14.64 38.95
C THR A 179 43.04 -15.88 38.53
N ARG A 180 43.14 -16.87 39.43
CA ARG A 180 43.70 -18.20 39.13
C ARG A 180 42.61 -19.26 39.34
N PRO A 181 42.14 -19.96 38.30
CA PRO A 181 42.51 -19.82 36.88
C PRO A 181 42.09 -18.46 36.28
N VAL A 182 42.77 -18.07 35.19
CA VAL A 182 42.50 -16.81 34.49
C VAL A 182 41.10 -16.83 33.90
N PHE A 183 40.33 -15.76 34.13
CA PHE A 183 38.95 -15.69 33.66
C PHE A 183 38.92 -15.40 32.15
N ARG A 184 38.39 -16.35 31.37
CA ARG A 184 38.30 -16.30 29.90
C ARG A 184 37.02 -16.98 29.40
N PRO A 185 36.63 -16.74 28.14
CA PRO A 185 35.49 -17.44 27.60
C PRO A 185 35.65 -18.95 27.52
N GLU A 186 34.56 -19.69 27.74
CA GLU A 186 34.53 -21.15 27.60
C GLU A 186 34.20 -21.51 26.15
N LEU A 187 34.96 -22.44 25.58
CA LEU A 187 34.79 -22.89 24.19
C LEU A 187 34.43 -24.39 24.16
N PRO A 188 33.47 -24.81 23.34
CA PRO A 188 33.06 -26.21 23.22
C PRO A 188 34.19 -27.03 22.56
N ARG A 189 34.64 -28.08 23.24
CA ARG A 189 35.73 -28.98 22.76
C ARG A 189 35.21 -30.22 22.02
N ASP A 190 33.91 -30.29 21.76
CA ASP A 190 33.20 -31.51 21.38
C ASP A 190 33.51 -32.02 19.96
N CYS A 191 34.29 -31.28 19.15
CA CYS A 191 34.57 -31.64 17.76
C CYS A 191 36.05 -31.45 17.38
N THR A 192 36.70 -32.53 16.92
CA THR A 192 38.11 -32.57 16.49
C THR A 192 38.43 -31.60 15.35
N ALA A 193 37.49 -31.33 14.46
CA ALA A 193 37.67 -30.39 13.34
C ALA A 193 37.81 -28.91 13.77
N LYS A 194 37.44 -28.56 15.01
CA LYS A 194 37.51 -27.20 15.56
C LYS A 194 38.72 -26.98 16.49
N SER A 195 39.49 -28.04 16.79
CA SER A 195 40.58 -27.98 17.77
C SER A 195 41.64 -26.94 17.42
N GLU A 196 42.11 -26.90 16.17
CA GLU A 196 43.15 -25.94 15.76
C GLU A 196 42.68 -24.47 15.83
N LEU A 197 41.39 -24.22 15.57
CA LEU A 197 40.80 -22.89 15.71
C LEU A 197 40.64 -22.51 17.18
N ILE A 198 40.22 -23.44 18.04
CA ILE A 198 40.12 -23.22 19.49
C ILE A 198 41.49 -22.91 20.07
N ASP A 199 42.53 -23.66 19.69
CA ASP A 199 43.91 -23.41 20.12
C ASP A 199 44.40 -22.01 19.70
N LEU A 200 44.02 -21.57 18.50
CA LEU A 200 44.31 -20.22 18.01
C LEU A 200 43.58 -19.15 18.84
N ILE A 201 42.30 -19.35 19.16
CA ILE A 201 41.53 -18.45 20.02
C ILE A 201 42.19 -18.35 21.40
N GLU A 202 42.53 -19.51 21.99
CA GLU A 202 43.19 -19.58 23.29
C GLU A 202 44.57 -18.93 23.32
N ALA A 203 45.29 -18.95 22.19
CA ALA A 203 46.56 -18.24 22.01
C ALA A 203 46.36 -16.71 21.92
N CYS A 204 45.27 -16.24 21.30
CA CYS A 204 45.00 -14.82 21.13
C CYS A 204 44.72 -14.08 22.46
N TRP A 205 44.09 -14.75 23.43
CA TRP A 205 43.73 -14.12 24.71
C TRP A 205 44.61 -14.53 25.90
N LYS A 206 45.85 -14.96 25.66
CA LYS A 206 46.80 -15.27 26.74
C LYS A 206 46.99 -14.05 27.67
N GLU A 207 47.19 -14.34 28.95
CA GLU A 207 47.30 -13.32 30.01
C GLU A 207 48.47 -12.36 29.75
N ALA A 208 49.64 -12.89 29.46
CA ALA A 208 50.83 -12.10 29.10
C ALA A 208 50.75 -11.65 27.63
N PRO A 209 50.81 -10.34 27.33
CA PRO A 209 50.70 -9.80 25.97
C PRO A 209 51.72 -10.38 24.98
N GLU A 210 52.96 -10.59 25.41
CA GLU A 210 54.07 -11.10 24.62
C GLU A 210 53.89 -12.57 24.16
N ASN A 211 53.01 -13.31 24.83
CA ASN A 211 52.70 -14.70 24.47
C ASN A 211 51.60 -14.80 23.41
N ARG A 212 51.01 -13.67 23.00
CA ARG A 212 49.96 -13.63 21.98
C ARG A 212 50.59 -13.62 20.57
N PRO A 213 50.00 -14.32 19.59
CA PRO A 213 50.51 -14.35 18.23
C PRO A 213 50.28 -13.01 17.53
N THR A 214 51.22 -12.59 16.66
CA THR A 214 50.96 -11.46 15.76
C THR A 214 49.92 -11.81 14.70
N PHE A 215 49.19 -10.83 14.15
CA PHE A 215 48.24 -11.07 13.04
C PHE A 215 48.89 -11.75 11.83
N ARG A 216 50.18 -11.47 11.57
CA ARG A 216 50.94 -12.18 10.53
C ARG A 216 51.03 -13.69 10.80
N THR A 217 51.21 -14.09 12.05
CA THR A 217 51.21 -15.50 12.46
C THR A 217 49.80 -16.08 12.38
N ILE A 218 48.80 -15.35 12.88
CA ILE A 218 47.38 -15.73 12.82
C ILE A 218 46.96 -16.02 11.37
N CYS A 219 47.21 -15.12 10.43
CA CYS A 219 46.87 -15.32 9.02
C CYS A 219 47.56 -16.54 8.39
N ARG A 220 48.78 -16.90 8.83
CA ARG A 220 49.46 -18.13 8.37
C ARG A 220 48.81 -19.38 8.96
N THR A 221 48.52 -19.39 10.26
CA THR A 221 47.86 -20.51 10.94
C THR A 221 46.49 -20.75 10.32
N LEU A 222 45.71 -19.70 10.13
CA LEU A 222 44.45 -19.73 9.40
C LEU A 222 44.66 -20.36 8.03
N LYS A 223 45.55 -19.84 7.16
CA LYS A 223 45.81 -20.42 5.84
C LYS A 223 46.10 -21.93 5.85
N SER A 224 46.72 -22.46 6.91
CA SER A 224 46.92 -23.90 7.10
C SER A 224 45.59 -24.63 7.34
N ILE A 225 44.76 -24.09 8.24
CA ILE A 225 43.39 -24.59 8.53
C ILE A 225 42.51 -24.61 7.26
N TYR A 226 42.72 -23.67 6.31
CA TYR A 226 41.86 -23.48 5.12
C TYR A 226 42.26 -24.23 3.84
N LYS A 227 43.38 -24.97 3.80
CA LYS A 227 44.03 -25.42 2.54
C LYS A 227 43.21 -26.37 1.61
N GLY A 228 41.89 -26.50 1.78
CA GLY A 228 40.99 -27.25 0.88
C GLY A 228 39.55 -26.72 0.70
N LYS A 229 39.18 -25.49 1.13
CA LYS A 229 37.76 -25.06 1.18
C LYS A 229 37.35 -23.81 0.37
N ASN A 230 38.27 -23.10 -0.31
CA ASN A 230 37.93 -21.83 -0.99
C ASN A 230 36.92 -21.97 -2.16
N LEU A 231 36.68 -23.16 -2.71
CA LEU A 231 35.73 -23.36 -3.81
C LEU A 231 34.27 -23.36 -3.33
N ASN A 232 33.99 -23.87 -2.13
CA ASN A 232 32.60 -24.09 -1.66
C ASN A 232 31.88 -22.81 -1.21
N LEU A 233 32.62 -21.75 -0.83
CA LEU A 233 32.01 -20.53 -0.29
C LEU A 233 31.32 -19.70 -1.38
N LEU A 234 31.94 -19.58 -2.56
CA LEU A 234 31.37 -18.83 -3.69
C LEU A 234 30.11 -19.52 -4.21
N ASP A 235 30.14 -20.85 -4.32
CA ASP A 235 29.00 -21.65 -4.75
C ASP A 235 27.85 -21.59 -3.73
N ASN A 236 28.15 -21.61 -2.43
CA ASN A 236 27.15 -21.43 -1.37
C ASN A 236 26.53 -20.02 -1.38
N LEU A 237 27.31 -18.98 -1.66
CA LEU A 237 26.82 -17.60 -1.82
C LEU A 237 25.90 -17.47 -3.04
N LEU A 238 26.28 -18.07 -4.16
CA LEU A 238 25.49 -18.07 -5.39
C LEU A 238 24.16 -18.81 -5.20
N ALA A 239 24.19 -20.02 -4.64
CA ALA A 239 22.99 -20.80 -4.36
C ALA A 239 22.03 -20.10 -3.38
N MET A 240 22.57 -19.37 -2.40
CA MET A 240 21.75 -18.60 -1.47
C MET A 240 21.15 -17.36 -2.16
N MET A 241 21.91 -16.65 -3.00
CA MET A 241 21.40 -15.51 -3.77
C MET A 241 20.31 -15.92 -4.75
N GLU A 242 20.46 -17.06 -5.43
CA GLU A 242 19.45 -17.65 -6.30
C GLU A 242 18.15 -17.91 -5.51
N LYS A 243 18.25 -18.61 -4.37
CA LYS A 243 17.10 -18.88 -3.51
C LYS A 243 16.41 -17.62 -2.97
N TYR A 244 17.17 -16.58 -2.62
CA TYR A 244 16.60 -15.29 -2.20
C TYR A 244 15.92 -14.58 -3.37
N THR A 245 16.45 -14.70 -4.58
CA THR A 245 15.88 -14.09 -5.78
C THR A 245 14.57 -14.78 -6.15
N ASP A 246 14.55 -16.12 -6.18
CA ASP A 246 13.34 -16.92 -6.43
C ASP A 246 12.22 -16.61 -5.44
N HIS A 247 12.56 -16.52 -4.15
CA HIS A 247 11.58 -16.19 -3.12
C HIS A 247 11.04 -14.76 -3.26
N LEU A 248 11.89 -13.81 -3.65
CA LEU A 248 11.44 -12.44 -3.92
C LEU A 248 10.54 -12.39 -5.17
N GLU A 249 10.85 -13.15 -6.21
CA GLU A 249 10.01 -13.25 -7.40
C GLU A 249 8.63 -13.83 -7.06
N GLU A 250 8.57 -14.89 -6.25
CA GLU A 250 7.32 -15.47 -5.76
C GLU A 250 6.48 -14.45 -4.97
N ILE A 251 7.10 -13.71 -4.04
CA ILE A 251 6.41 -12.66 -3.27
C ILE A 251 5.91 -11.55 -4.21
N VAL A 252 6.72 -11.12 -5.17
CA VAL A 252 6.35 -10.07 -6.12
C VAL A 252 5.17 -10.54 -6.97
N GLU A 253 5.19 -11.78 -7.45
CA GLU A 253 4.10 -12.34 -8.24
C GLU A 253 2.80 -12.42 -7.43
N GLU A 254 2.86 -12.92 -6.19
CA GLU A 254 1.70 -13.00 -5.30
C GLU A 254 1.12 -11.61 -5.01
N ARG A 255 1.97 -10.63 -4.67
CA ARG A 255 1.54 -9.25 -4.39
C ARG A 255 0.99 -8.56 -5.62
N THR A 256 1.57 -8.80 -6.80
CA THR A 256 1.08 -8.26 -8.07
C THR A 256 -0.30 -8.82 -8.39
N LYS A 257 -0.52 -10.12 -8.16
CA LYS A 257 -1.83 -10.76 -8.34
C LYS A 257 -2.89 -10.17 -7.39
N GLN A 258 -2.57 -10.05 -6.11
CA GLN A 258 -3.48 -9.44 -5.12
C GLN A 258 -3.84 -7.99 -5.50
N LEU A 259 -2.85 -7.20 -5.93
CA LEU A 259 -3.08 -5.83 -6.39
C LEU A 259 -3.99 -5.78 -7.62
N GLN A 260 -3.81 -6.70 -8.58
CA GLN A 260 -4.63 -6.79 -9.77
C GLN A 260 -6.09 -7.13 -9.43
N GLU A 261 -6.32 -8.06 -8.50
CA GLU A 261 -7.66 -8.46 -8.05
C GLU A 261 -8.38 -7.31 -7.32
N GLU A 262 -7.69 -6.61 -6.42
CA GLU A 262 -8.25 -5.46 -5.70
C GLU A 262 -8.52 -4.26 -6.62
N LYS A 263 -7.64 -4.03 -7.59
CA LYS A 263 -7.87 -3.03 -8.64
C LYS A 263 -9.12 -3.37 -9.45
N ALA A 264 -9.28 -4.63 -9.89
CA ALA A 264 -10.45 -5.05 -10.67
C ALA A 264 -11.77 -4.91 -9.88
N LYS A 265 -11.76 -5.15 -8.56
CA LYS A 265 -12.93 -4.92 -7.70
C LYS A 265 -13.27 -3.43 -7.59
N THR A 266 -12.24 -2.60 -7.40
CA THR A 266 -12.39 -1.14 -7.27
C THR A 266 -12.92 -0.52 -8.56
N ASP A 267 -12.34 -0.89 -9.71
CA ASP A 267 -12.78 -0.43 -11.03
C ASP A 267 -14.25 -0.83 -11.28
N ARG A 268 -14.63 -2.07 -10.95
CA ARG A 268 -16.02 -2.54 -11.09
C ARG A 268 -17.00 -1.71 -10.27
N LEU A 269 -16.67 -1.42 -9.01
CA LEU A 269 -17.54 -0.61 -8.14
C LEU A 269 -17.64 0.83 -8.66
N LEU A 270 -16.54 1.39 -9.17
CA LEU A 270 -16.54 2.74 -9.73
C LEU A 270 -17.45 2.84 -10.97
N TYR A 271 -17.38 1.86 -11.87
CA TYR A 271 -18.26 1.80 -13.05
C TYR A 271 -19.74 1.55 -12.73
N GLN A 272 -20.05 1.05 -11.53
CA GLN A 272 -21.43 0.95 -11.05
C GLN A 272 -21.98 2.27 -10.52
N MET A 273 -21.10 3.18 -10.07
CA MET A 273 -21.49 4.48 -9.50
C MET A 273 -21.44 5.62 -10.52
N LEU A 274 -20.57 5.52 -11.52
CA LEU A 274 -20.30 6.59 -12.49
C LEU A 274 -20.29 6.05 -13.92
N PRO A 275 -20.62 6.89 -14.93
CA PRO A 275 -20.44 6.51 -16.32
C PRO A 275 -18.97 6.13 -16.61
N LYS A 276 -18.75 5.13 -17.48
CA LYS A 276 -17.41 4.60 -17.78
C LYS A 276 -16.40 5.67 -18.20
N THR A 277 -16.78 6.56 -19.10
CA THR A 277 -15.92 7.66 -19.59
C THR A 277 -15.46 8.59 -18.46
N VAL A 278 -16.38 8.94 -17.57
CA VAL A 278 -16.15 9.81 -16.41
C VAL A 278 -15.29 9.09 -15.36
N ALA A 279 -15.58 7.81 -15.10
CA ALA A 279 -14.79 6.95 -14.21
C ALA A 279 -13.35 6.81 -14.70
N ASP A 280 -13.13 6.58 -16.00
CA ASP A 280 -11.80 6.46 -16.61
C ASP A 280 -10.97 7.73 -16.46
N ASP A 281 -11.58 8.90 -16.63
CA ASP A 281 -10.88 10.18 -16.45
C ASP A 281 -10.52 10.42 -14.98
N LEU A 282 -11.40 10.04 -14.04
CA LEU A 282 -11.11 10.05 -12.59
C LEU A 282 -9.97 9.09 -12.22
N ILE A 283 -9.96 7.86 -12.75
CA ILE A 283 -8.88 6.88 -12.55
C ILE A 283 -7.54 7.44 -13.05
N LYS A 284 -7.55 8.19 -14.15
CA LYS A 284 -6.36 8.85 -14.73
C LYS A 284 -5.94 10.12 -13.99
N GLY A 285 -6.63 10.51 -12.91
CA GLY A 285 -6.35 11.71 -12.14
C GLY A 285 -6.67 13.02 -12.88
N LYS A 286 -7.52 12.96 -13.93
CA LYS A 286 -7.98 14.16 -14.62
C LYS A 286 -9.18 14.75 -13.88
N ASN A 287 -9.26 16.08 -13.86
CA ASN A 287 -10.47 16.76 -13.42
C ASN A 287 -11.57 16.62 -14.47
N THR A 288 -12.71 16.06 -14.08
CA THR A 288 -13.92 15.98 -14.90
C THR A 288 -14.65 17.32 -14.83
N ASN A 289 -14.33 18.22 -15.77
CA ASN A 289 -15.02 19.50 -15.87
C ASN A 289 -16.47 19.29 -16.32
N PRO A 290 -17.42 20.16 -15.89
CA PRO A 290 -18.78 20.13 -16.42
C PRO A 290 -18.80 20.35 -17.94
N GLU A 291 -19.61 19.57 -18.65
CA GLU A 291 -19.78 19.62 -20.09
C GLU A 291 -21.20 20.07 -20.45
N ALA A 292 -21.33 20.89 -21.49
CA ALA A 292 -22.62 21.37 -21.99
C ALA A 292 -23.06 20.52 -23.18
N PHE A 293 -24.25 19.94 -23.07
CA PHE A 293 -24.88 19.14 -24.11
C PHE A 293 -26.03 19.92 -24.73
N ALA A 294 -25.99 20.11 -26.05
CA ALA A 294 -26.96 20.94 -26.76
C ALA A 294 -28.37 20.32 -26.83
N SER A 295 -28.45 18.99 -26.87
CA SER A 295 -29.71 18.26 -26.96
C SER A 295 -29.57 16.92 -26.26
N VAL A 296 -30.42 16.69 -25.25
CA VAL A 296 -30.58 15.42 -24.54
C VAL A 296 -32.06 15.19 -24.31
N THR A 297 -32.49 13.92 -24.24
CA THR A 297 -33.86 13.59 -23.82
C THR A 297 -33.83 13.01 -22.41
N ILE A 298 -34.65 13.57 -21.54
CA ILE A 298 -34.77 13.16 -20.14
C ILE A 298 -36.13 12.49 -19.95
N TYR A 299 -36.09 11.33 -19.31
CA TYR A 299 -37.20 10.59 -18.77
C TYR A 299 -37.35 10.87 -17.27
N PHE A 300 -38.56 11.18 -16.85
CA PHE A 300 -38.97 11.17 -15.45
C PHE A 300 -40.17 10.25 -15.28
N SER A 301 -40.17 9.44 -14.23
CA SER A 301 -41.39 8.76 -13.78
C SER A 301 -41.58 8.83 -12.29
N ASP A 302 -42.85 8.82 -11.88
CA ASP A 302 -43.30 8.83 -10.50
C ASP A 302 -44.35 7.73 -10.28
N ILE A 303 -44.44 7.23 -9.06
CA ILE A 303 -45.41 6.20 -8.68
C ILE A 303 -46.70 6.87 -8.23
N VAL A 304 -47.79 6.62 -8.95
CA VAL A 304 -49.08 7.21 -8.64
C VAL A 304 -49.60 6.67 -7.31
N GLY A 305 -49.82 7.58 -6.36
CA GLY A 305 -50.35 7.23 -5.04
C GLY A 305 -49.32 6.59 -4.10
N PHE A 306 -48.02 6.75 -4.36
CA PHE A 306 -46.94 6.19 -3.52
C PHE A 306 -47.10 6.54 -2.04
N THR A 307 -47.42 7.80 -1.69
CA THR A 307 -47.62 8.20 -0.29
C THR A 307 -48.72 7.37 0.40
N LYS A 308 -49.80 7.06 -0.32
CA LYS A 308 -50.90 6.24 0.19
C LYS A 308 -50.47 4.78 0.34
N LEU A 309 -49.73 4.24 -0.61
CA LEU A 309 -49.15 2.89 -0.54
C LEU A 309 -48.18 2.78 0.65
N ALA A 310 -47.22 3.70 0.75
CA ALA A 310 -46.23 3.75 1.82
C ALA A 310 -46.85 3.93 3.22
N SER A 311 -47.98 4.65 3.32
CA SER A 311 -48.70 4.80 4.59
C SER A 311 -49.37 3.51 5.09
N LYS A 312 -49.65 2.56 4.19
CA LYS A 312 -50.32 1.29 4.48
C LYS A 312 -49.36 0.11 4.67
N SER A 313 -48.13 0.26 4.20
CA SER A 313 -47.10 -0.78 4.23
C SER A 313 -46.06 -0.50 5.31
N SER A 314 -45.41 -1.54 5.82
CA SER A 314 -44.27 -1.36 6.72
C SER A 314 -43.06 -0.78 5.98
N PRO A 315 -42.14 -0.07 6.66
CA PRO A 315 -40.93 0.46 6.02
C PRO A 315 -40.10 -0.60 5.31
N LEU A 316 -40.05 -1.83 5.84
CA LEU A 316 -39.32 -2.95 5.22
C LEU A 316 -39.97 -3.39 3.90
N GLU A 317 -41.30 -3.49 3.87
CA GLU A 317 -42.05 -3.84 2.66
C GLU A 317 -41.94 -2.76 1.57
N VAL A 318 -41.92 -1.48 1.96
CA VAL A 318 -41.71 -0.37 1.02
C VAL A 318 -40.33 -0.46 0.38
N VAL A 319 -39.28 -0.72 1.17
CA VAL A 319 -37.91 -0.87 0.65
C VAL A 319 -37.80 -2.07 -0.30
N GLN A 320 -38.39 -3.22 0.06
CA GLN A 320 -38.40 -4.40 -0.80
C GLN A 320 -39.15 -4.16 -2.12
N PHE A 321 -40.30 -3.48 -2.04
CA PHE A 321 -41.07 -3.09 -3.23
C PHE A 321 -40.27 -2.17 -4.15
N LEU A 322 -39.66 -1.10 -3.62
CA LEU A 322 -38.85 -0.18 -4.41
C LEU A 322 -37.65 -0.88 -5.04
N ASN A 323 -36.97 -1.76 -4.30
CA ASN A 323 -35.86 -2.54 -4.84
C ASN A 323 -36.31 -3.44 -5.99
N HIS A 324 -37.42 -4.17 -5.85
CA HIS A 324 -37.94 -5.01 -6.95
C HIS A 324 -38.38 -4.20 -8.16
N LEU A 325 -39.01 -3.04 -7.94
CA LEU A 325 -39.44 -2.15 -9.00
C LEU A 325 -38.24 -1.58 -9.76
N TYR A 326 -37.25 -1.04 -9.04
CA TYR A 326 -36.06 -0.46 -9.65
C TYR A 326 -35.13 -1.50 -10.27
N SER A 327 -35.02 -2.71 -9.71
CA SER A 327 -34.31 -3.81 -10.39
C SER A 327 -34.95 -4.14 -11.74
N MET A 328 -36.28 -4.16 -11.81
CA MET A 328 -36.97 -4.37 -13.08
C MET A 328 -36.74 -3.22 -14.06
N PHE A 329 -36.74 -1.96 -13.60
CA PHE A 329 -36.39 -0.83 -14.45
C PHE A 329 -34.94 -0.90 -14.92
N ASP A 330 -34.02 -1.23 -14.02
CA ASP A 330 -32.58 -1.40 -14.29
C ASP A 330 -32.37 -2.48 -15.38
N ASP A 331 -33.07 -3.61 -15.31
CA ASP A 331 -33.05 -4.66 -16.35
C ASP A 331 -33.55 -4.14 -17.73
N VAL A 332 -34.55 -3.25 -17.74
CA VAL A 332 -35.04 -2.66 -19.00
C VAL A 332 -34.03 -1.69 -19.58
N ILE A 333 -33.49 -0.77 -18.77
CA ILE A 333 -32.58 0.28 -19.27
C ILE A 333 -31.26 -0.27 -19.79
N ASP A 334 -30.80 -1.43 -19.30
CA ASP A 334 -29.58 -2.10 -19.78
C ASP A 334 -29.62 -2.45 -21.28
N HIS A 335 -30.80 -2.45 -21.90
CA HIS A 335 -31.00 -2.72 -23.33
C HIS A 335 -31.00 -1.46 -24.21
N TYR A 336 -30.88 -0.27 -23.62
CA TYR A 336 -30.97 1.02 -24.32
C TYR A 336 -29.74 1.89 -24.05
N ASP A 337 -29.44 2.82 -24.96
CA ASP A 337 -28.35 3.79 -24.77
C ASP A 337 -28.79 4.93 -23.86
N VAL A 338 -28.81 4.66 -22.56
CA VAL A 338 -29.32 5.56 -21.52
C VAL A 338 -28.47 5.53 -20.25
N TYR A 339 -28.48 6.63 -19.51
CA TYR A 339 -27.81 6.78 -18.22
C TYR A 339 -28.83 7.06 -17.10
N LYS A 340 -28.77 6.25 -16.04
CA LYS A 340 -29.57 6.42 -14.83
C LYS A 340 -29.02 7.56 -13.98
N VAL A 341 -29.85 8.56 -13.69
CA VAL A 341 -29.47 9.71 -12.87
C VAL A 341 -30.00 9.49 -11.45
N GLU A 342 -29.14 9.64 -10.43
CA GLU A 342 -29.57 9.53 -9.04
C GLU A 342 -30.49 10.70 -8.65
N THR A 343 -31.71 10.38 -8.25
CA THR A 343 -32.75 11.33 -7.81
C THR A 343 -33.10 11.17 -6.33
N ILE A 344 -33.82 12.16 -5.80
CA ILE A 344 -34.34 12.17 -4.43
C ILE A 344 -35.81 11.71 -4.48
N GLY A 345 -36.18 10.73 -3.67
CA GLY A 345 -37.56 10.26 -3.51
C GLY A 345 -37.91 9.00 -4.31
N ASP A 346 -39.15 8.93 -4.76
CA ASP A 346 -39.77 7.86 -5.56
C ASP A 346 -39.74 8.13 -7.08
N ALA A 347 -39.16 9.26 -7.48
CA ALA A 347 -38.97 9.59 -8.89
C ALA A 347 -37.79 8.80 -9.48
N TYR A 348 -38.00 8.17 -10.64
CA TYR A 348 -36.96 7.50 -11.42
C TYR A 348 -36.58 8.37 -12.63
N MET A 349 -35.30 8.75 -12.73
CA MET A 349 -34.79 9.64 -13.76
C MET A 349 -33.73 8.96 -14.61
N VAL A 350 -33.90 9.08 -15.93
CA VAL A 350 -33.00 8.51 -16.93
C VAL A 350 -32.78 9.54 -18.04
N SER A 351 -31.58 9.60 -18.59
CA SER A 351 -31.26 10.51 -19.70
C SER A 351 -30.51 9.77 -20.80
N SER A 352 -30.76 10.13 -22.05
CA SER A 352 -29.95 9.69 -23.20
C SER A 352 -29.29 10.89 -23.87
N GLY A 353 -28.17 10.66 -24.56
CA GLY A 353 -27.30 11.71 -25.10
C GLY A 353 -26.27 12.24 -24.09
N VAL A 354 -26.13 11.58 -22.94
CA VAL A 354 -25.10 11.82 -21.91
C VAL A 354 -24.59 10.48 -21.34
N PRO A 355 -23.32 10.39 -20.92
CA PRO A 355 -22.25 11.38 -21.10
C PRO A 355 -21.76 11.45 -22.56
N GLU A 356 -22.10 10.47 -23.40
CA GLU A 356 -21.75 10.46 -24.82
C GLU A 356 -22.95 10.91 -25.66
N THR A 357 -22.70 11.79 -26.63
CA THR A 357 -23.74 12.24 -27.56
C THR A 357 -24.03 11.17 -28.60
N ASN A 358 -25.30 10.86 -28.82
CA ASN A 358 -25.74 9.87 -29.83
C ASN A 358 -26.55 10.49 -30.99
N GLY A 359 -26.43 11.81 -31.19
CA GLY A 359 -27.25 12.57 -32.15
C GLY A 359 -28.72 12.57 -31.73
N ASP A 360 -29.66 12.69 -32.67
CA ASP A 360 -31.09 12.75 -32.34
C ASP A 360 -31.66 11.41 -31.81
N ARG A 361 -30.85 10.33 -31.81
CA ARG A 361 -31.28 9.01 -31.34
C ARG A 361 -31.68 9.01 -29.87
N HIS A 362 -31.15 9.93 -29.04
CA HIS A 362 -31.51 10.02 -27.62
C HIS A 362 -33.01 10.06 -27.38
N ALA A 363 -33.78 10.73 -28.24
CA ALA A 363 -35.23 10.81 -28.13
C ALA A 363 -35.87 9.44 -28.38
N GLY A 364 -35.37 8.72 -29.39
CA GLY A 364 -35.86 7.40 -29.76
C GLY A 364 -35.53 6.32 -28.72
N GLU A 365 -34.33 6.35 -28.14
CA GLU A 365 -33.90 5.47 -27.05
C GLU A 365 -34.84 5.61 -25.85
N ILE A 366 -35.02 6.85 -25.37
CA ILE A 366 -35.88 7.16 -24.22
C ILE A 366 -37.35 6.82 -24.50
N ALA A 367 -37.87 7.15 -25.69
CA ALA A 367 -39.26 6.87 -26.02
C ALA A 367 -39.55 5.36 -26.12
N THR A 368 -38.61 4.58 -26.65
CA THR A 368 -38.76 3.12 -26.75
C THR A 368 -38.62 2.46 -25.38
N MET A 369 -37.63 2.90 -24.60
CA MET A 369 -37.45 2.49 -23.20
C MET A 369 -38.70 2.78 -22.37
N ALA A 370 -39.31 3.97 -22.50
CA ALA A 370 -40.53 4.32 -21.78
C ALA A 370 -41.71 3.39 -22.10
N LEU A 371 -41.87 2.98 -23.36
CA LEU A 371 -42.89 2.00 -23.76
C LEU A 371 -42.64 0.62 -23.14
N ASP A 372 -41.37 0.22 -23.03
CA ASP A 372 -40.96 -1.06 -22.45
C ASP A 372 -41.13 -1.10 -20.93
N ILE A 373 -40.74 -0.02 -20.24
CA ILE A 373 -41.01 0.16 -18.81
C ILE A 373 -42.52 0.11 -18.57
N LEU A 374 -43.31 0.82 -19.36
CA LEU A 374 -44.77 0.82 -19.22
C LEU A 374 -45.37 -0.59 -19.42
N HIS A 375 -44.87 -1.35 -20.39
CA HIS A 375 -45.24 -2.77 -20.56
C HIS A 375 -44.95 -3.58 -19.29
N SER A 376 -43.73 -3.48 -18.76
CA SER A 376 -43.30 -4.26 -17.59
C SER A 376 -44.06 -3.88 -16.32
N VAL A 377 -44.39 -2.59 -16.13
CA VAL A 377 -45.20 -2.12 -15.00
C VAL A 377 -46.60 -2.73 -14.97
N THR A 378 -47.27 -2.87 -16.13
CA THR A 378 -48.61 -3.48 -16.17
C THR A 378 -48.65 -4.94 -15.72
N ARG A 379 -47.49 -5.60 -15.68
CA ARG A 379 -47.31 -7.01 -15.28
C ARG A 379 -46.68 -7.15 -13.89
N PHE A 380 -46.23 -6.04 -13.31
CA PHE A 380 -45.59 -6.02 -12.01
C PHE A 380 -46.63 -6.26 -10.91
N LYS A 381 -46.32 -7.17 -9.97
CA LYS A 381 -47.17 -7.46 -8.81
C LYS A 381 -46.48 -7.00 -7.53
N ILE A 382 -47.21 -6.28 -6.70
CA ILE A 382 -46.73 -5.84 -5.39
C ILE A 382 -46.86 -7.02 -4.42
N ALA A 383 -45.73 -7.53 -3.93
CA ALA A 383 -45.71 -8.76 -3.12
C ALA A 383 -46.58 -8.71 -1.86
N HIS A 384 -46.62 -7.55 -1.20
CA HIS A 384 -47.39 -7.33 0.03
C HIS A 384 -48.81 -6.78 -0.21
N SER A 385 -49.16 -6.40 -1.45
CA SER A 385 -50.51 -5.95 -1.81
C SER A 385 -50.88 -6.41 -3.23
N PRO A 386 -51.19 -7.70 -3.44
CA PRO A 386 -51.37 -8.28 -4.77
C PRO A 386 -52.58 -7.73 -5.56
N ASP A 387 -53.54 -7.14 -4.85
CA ASP A 387 -54.76 -6.55 -5.42
C ASP A 387 -54.55 -5.11 -5.91
N ASP A 388 -53.48 -4.44 -5.44
CA ASP A 388 -53.12 -3.12 -5.91
C ASP A 388 -52.37 -3.21 -7.24
N THR A 389 -52.86 -2.48 -8.24
CA THR A 389 -52.18 -2.37 -9.54
C THR A 389 -51.20 -1.21 -9.51
N LEU A 390 -49.94 -1.48 -9.84
CA LEU A 390 -48.92 -0.43 -9.92
C LEU A 390 -49.20 0.49 -11.11
N GLN A 391 -49.26 1.78 -10.85
CA GLN A 391 -49.43 2.81 -11.87
C GLN A 391 -48.28 3.81 -11.76
N ILE A 392 -47.70 4.14 -12.92
CA ILE A 392 -46.69 5.18 -13.01
C ILE A 392 -47.14 6.28 -13.96
N ARG A 393 -46.67 7.51 -13.72
CA ARG A 393 -46.70 8.60 -14.71
C ARG A 393 -45.34 8.72 -15.35
N ILE A 394 -45.30 8.99 -16.65
CA ILE A 394 -44.04 9.19 -17.38
C ILE A 394 -44.08 10.54 -18.08
N GLY A 395 -43.01 11.32 -17.94
CA GLY A 395 -42.79 12.58 -18.63
C GLY A 395 -41.46 12.60 -19.38
N LEU A 396 -41.51 12.98 -20.66
CA LEU A 396 -40.34 13.10 -21.53
C LEU A 396 -40.17 14.54 -22.02
N HIS A 397 -38.96 15.07 -21.89
CA HIS A 397 -38.61 16.37 -22.45
C HIS A 397 -37.21 16.36 -23.05
N THR A 398 -37.05 17.11 -24.14
CA THR A 398 -35.78 17.28 -24.83
C THR A 398 -35.34 18.74 -24.78
N GLY A 399 -34.08 18.96 -24.39
CA GLY A 399 -33.47 20.28 -24.36
C GLY A 399 -31.99 20.22 -23.98
N PRO A 400 -31.32 21.38 -23.88
CA PRO A 400 -29.92 21.46 -23.49
C PRO A 400 -29.71 21.22 -21.98
N VAL A 401 -28.59 20.62 -21.60
CA VAL A 401 -28.18 20.44 -20.19
C VAL A 401 -26.70 20.70 -20.01
N VAL A 402 -26.30 21.01 -18.77
CA VAL A 402 -24.91 20.91 -18.33
C VAL A 402 -24.81 19.69 -17.44
N ALA A 403 -23.90 18.76 -17.72
CA ALA A 403 -23.68 17.58 -16.90
C ALA A 403 -22.25 17.55 -16.36
N GLY A 404 -22.07 17.00 -15.16
CA GLY A 404 -20.75 16.94 -14.53
C GLY A 404 -20.76 16.19 -13.20
N VAL A 405 -19.56 15.88 -12.71
CA VAL A 405 -19.39 15.21 -11.41
C VAL A 405 -19.48 16.23 -10.28
N VAL A 406 -20.36 15.96 -9.32
CA VAL A 406 -20.54 16.79 -8.13
C VAL A 406 -20.15 16.01 -6.88
N GLY A 407 -19.39 16.66 -6.00
CA GLY A 407 -18.94 16.11 -4.73
C GLY A 407 -17.58 15.43 -4.81
N LEU A 408 -16.72 15.70 -3.81
CA LEU A 408 -15.37 15.11 -3.72
C LEU A 408 -15.37 13.75 -3.00
N LYS A 409 -16.23 13.59 -1.99
CA LYS A 409 -16.28 12.38 -1.14
C LYS A 409 -17.24 11.31 -1.66
N MET A 410 -18.31 11.73 -2.32
CA MET A 410 -19.31 10.87 -2.98
C MET A 410 -19.61 11.47 -4.35
N PRO A 411 -18.76 11.20 -5.36
CA PRO A 411 -18.93 11.77 -6.69
C PRO A 411 -20.20 11.24 -7.34
N ARG A 412 -21.04 12.13 -7.85
CA ARG A 412 -22.26 11.80 -8.61
C ARG A 412 -22.26 12.53 -9.93
N TYR A 413 -22.58 11.84 -11.01
CA TYR A 413 -22.79 12.48 -12.30
C TYR A 413 -24.19 13.07 -12.36
N CYS A 414 -24.28 14.40 -12.30
CA CYS A 414 -25.55 15.12 -12.20
C CYS A 414 -25.82 15.94 -13.45
N LEU A 415 -27.09 16.09 -13.80
CA LEU A 415 -27.57 16.96 -14.88
C LEU A 415 -28.16 18.23 -14.29
N PHE A 416 -27.81 19.36 -14.89
CA PHE A 416 -28.26 20.70 -14.51
C PHE A 416 -28.86 21.41 -15.71
N GLY A 417 -29.91 22.19 -15.46
CA GLY A 417 -30.53 23.04 -16.46
C GLY A 417 -32.05 23.01 -16.41
N ASP A 418 -32.64 23.92 -17.16
CA ASP A 418 -34.07 24.10 -17.24
C ASP A 418 -34.80 22.87 -17.84
N THR A 419 -34.09 22.09 -18.65
CA THR A 419 -34.57 20.83 -19.24
C THR A 419 -34.96 19.81 -18.16
N VAL A 420 -34.19 19.70 -17.06
CA VAL A 420 -34.49 18.79 -15.95
C VAL A 420 -35.81 19.17 -15.28
N ASN A 421 -35.98 20.47 -15.00
CA ASN A 421 -37.21 21.01 -14.40
C ASN A 421 -38.42 20.79 -15.31
N THR A 422 -38.26 21.05 -16.61
CA THR A 422 -39.34 20.87 -17.60
C THR A 422 -39.72 19.40 -17.74
N ALA A 423 -38.76 18.47 -17.75
CA ALA A 423 -39.01 17.03 -17.78
C ALA A 423 -39.81 16.56 -16.55
N SER A 424 -39.42 17.01 -15.35
CA SER A 424 -40.19 16.76 -14.12
C SER A 424 -41.61 17.33 -14.21
N ARG A 425 -41.80 18.50 -14.84
CA ARG A 425 -43.16 19.03 -15.08
C ARG A 425 -43.97 18.21 -16.06
N MET A 426 -43.35 17.66 -17.11
CA MET A 426 -44.03 16.74 -18.03
C MET A 426 -44.52 15.50 -17.29
N GLU A 427 -43.75 14.97 -16.33
CA GLU A 427 -44.20 13.86 -15.49
C GLU A 427 -45.37 14.28 -14.60
N SER A 428 -45.21 15.35 -13.81
CA SER A 428 -46.21 15.74 -12.80
C SER A 428 -47.56 16.17 -13.40
N SER A 429 -47.56 16.64 -14.66
CA SER A 429 -48.77 17.02 -15.41
C SER A 429 -49.30 15.87 -16.27
N GLY A 430 -48.66 14.71 -16.25
CA GLY A 430 -49.03 13.50 -16.95
C GLY A 430 -50.25 12.79 -16.34
N GLN A 431 -50.65 11.69 -16.97
CA GLN A 431 -51.75 10.83 -16.52
C GLN A 431 -51.21 9.44 -16.20
N ALA A 432 -51.87 8.75 -15.26
CA ALA A 432 -51.50 7.40 -14.87
C ALA A 432 -51.45 6.47 -16.09
N LEU A 433 -50.38 5.68 -16.18
CA LEU A 433 -50.09 4.73 -17.26
C LEU A 433 -49.98 5.39 -18.66
N GLN A 434 -49.65 6.68 -18.72
CA GLN A 434 -49.44 7.40 -19.97
C GLN A 434 -48.05 8.05 -20.02
N ILE A 435 -47.53 8.17 -21.25
CA ILE A 435 -46.24 8.79 -21.54
C ILE A 435 -46.48 10.18 -22.14
N HIS A 436 -46.18 11.21 -21.36
CA HIS A 436 -46.39 12.61 -21.70
C HIS A 436 -45.14 13.20 -22.36
N LEU A 437 -45.30 13.82 -23.52
CA LEU A 437 -44.22 14.40 -24.31
C LEU A 437 -44.35 15.92 -24.37
N SER A 438 -43.24 16.62 -24.17
CA SER A 438 -43.12 18.02 -24.61
C SER A 438 -43.09 18.13 -26.14
N HIS A 439 -43.41 19.32 -26.68
CA HIS A 439 -43.35 19.57 -28.13
C HIS A 439 -41.96 19.33 -28.74
N THR A 440 -40.88 19.70 -28.06
CA THR A 440 -39.51 19.48 -28.56
C THR A 440 -39.17 18.00 -28.75
N THR A 441 -39.62 17.14 -27.82
CA THR A 441 -39.46 15.68 -27.96
C THR A 441 -40.32 15.14 -29.11
N TYR A 442 -41.52 15.67 -29.30
CA TYR A 442 -42.41 15.29 -30.40
C TYR A 442 -41.78 15.57 -31.77
N ASP A 443 -41.16 16.74 -31.95
CA ASP A 443 -40.52 17.11 -33.22
C ASP A 443 -39.37 16.17 -33.58
N LEU A 444 -38.53 15.80 -32.60
CA LEU A 444 -37.45 14.85 -32.81
C LEU A 444 -37.96 13.44 -33.11
N LEU A 445 -38.96 12.95 -32.38
CA LEU A 445 -39.55 11.63 -32.65
C LEU A 445 -40.26 11.59 -34.01
N THR A 446 -40.85 12.70 -34.44
CA THR A 446 -41.44 12.84 -35.78
C THR A 446 -40.37 12.77 -36.86
N SER A 447 -39.22 13.42 -36.63
CA SER A 447 -38.06 13.39 -37.53
C SER A 447 -37.42 12.00 -37.64
N LEU A 448 -37.34 11.26 -36.53
CA LEU A 448 -36.87 9.87 -36.51
C LEU A 448 -37.86 8.90 -37.19
N GLY A 449 -39.16 9.18 -37.08
CA GLY A 449 -40.24 8.40 -37.65
C GLY A 449 -40.56 7.11 -36.89
N GLY A 450 -41.73 6.54 -37.19
CA GLY A 450 -42.16 5.25 -36.64
C GLY A 450 -42.81 5.29 -35.25
N TYR A 451 -42.96 6.46 -34.62
CA TYR A 451 -43.68 6.62 -33.35
C TYR A 451 -45.14 7.05 -33.58
N LEU A 452 -46.06 6.46 -32.79
CA LEU A 452 -47.48 6.80 -32.78
C LEU A 452 -47.71 7.81 -31.66
N MET A 453 -47.98 9.06 -32.03
CA MET A 453 -48.14 10.17 -31.10
C MET A 453 -49.50 10.86 -31.32
N GLU A 454 -50.10 11.34 -30.24
CA GLU A 454 -51.41 12.02 -30.24
C GLU A 454 -51.27 13.39 -29.58
N GLU A 455 -51.80 14.44 -30.20
CA GLU A 455 -51.76 15.78 -29.62
C GLU A 455 -52.71 15.85 -28.40
N ARG A 456 -52.21 16.34 -27.27
CA ARG A 456 -53.01 16.60 -26.06
C ARG A 456 -53.65 18.00 -26.11
N GLY A 457 -53.03 18.92 -26.84
CA GLY A 457 -53.41 20.31 -26.94
C GLY A 457 -52.65 21.20 -25.96
N LEU A 458 -53.17 22.41 -25.74
CA LEU A 458 -52.56 23.43 -24.91
C LEU A 458 -52.86 23.17 -23.42
N ILE A 459 -51.82 22.96 -22.61
CA ILE A 459 -51.95 22.75 -21.16
C ILE A 459 -51.12 23.78 -20.39
N ASP A 460 -51.63 24.22 -19.25
CA ASP A 460 -50.88 25.12 -18.36
C ASP A 460 -49.90 24.31 -17.51
N ILE A 461 -48.60 24.56 -17.71
CA ILE A 461 -47.51 23.90 -17.01
C ILE A 461 -46.95 24.86 -15.97
N LYS A 462 -46.97 24.45 -14.70
CA LYS A 462 -46.52 25.27 -13.56
C LYS A 462 -45.10 25.82 -13.79
N GLY A 463 -45.00 27.13 -13.87
CA GLY A 463 -43.73 27.86 -14.08
C GLY A 463 -43.25 27.93 -15.53
N LYS A 464 -44.01 27.40 -16.49
CA LYS A 464 -43.75 27.48 -17.93
C LYS A 464 -44.86 28.19 -18.72
N GLY A 465 -46.06 28.26 -18.14
CA GLY A 465 -47.24 28.79 -18.82
C GLY A 465 -47.85 27.75 -19.75
N GLN A 466 -48.57 28.22 -20.77
CA GLN A 466 -49.25 27.36 -21.73
C GLN A 466 -48.25 26.70 -22.69
N MET A 467 -48.25 25.38 -22.72
CA MET A 467 -47.41 24.56 -23.62
C MET A 467 -48.28 23.57 -24.38
N THR A 468 -48.01 23.40 -25.67
CA THR A 468 -48.57 22.29 -26.45
C THR A 468 -47.82 21.01 -26.10
N THR A 469 -48.55 19.95 -25.76
CA THR A 469 -47.95 18.66 -25.42
C THR A 469 -48.66 17.50 -26.12
N HIS A 470 -48.03 16.32 -26.05
CA HIS A 470 -48.44 15.15 -26.82
C HIS A 470 -48.38 13.89 -25.95
N TRP A 471 -49.11 12.85 -26.34
CA TRP A 471 -49.04 11.51 -25.78
C TRP A 471 -48.28 10.59 -26.71
N LEU A 472 -47.37 9.78 -26.16
CA LEU A 472 -46.81 8.65 -26.88
C LEU A 472 -47.71 7.42 -26.69
N ARG A 473 -48.22 6.86 -27.80
CA ARG A 473 -49.15 5.73 -27.80
C ARG A 473 -48.51 4.41 -28.27
N GLY A 474 -47.37 4.48 -28.95
CA GLY A 474 -46.68 3.27 -29.40
C GLY A 474 -45.60 3.56 -30.43
N LYS A 475 -45.04 2.48 -30.98
CA LYS A 475 -44.00 2.51 -32.02
C LYS A 475 -44.25 1.39 -33.03
N LYS A 476 -44.09 1.67 -34.32
CA LYS A 476 -44.16 0.68 -35.39
C LYS A 476 -43.09 -0.39 -35.16
N GLY A 477 -43.50 -1.65 -35.10
CA GLY A 477 -42.61 -2.77 -34.80
C GLY A 477 -42.43 -3.09 -33.32
N PHE A 478 -43.06 -2.34 -32.40
CA PHE A 478 -43.10 -2.69 -30.98
C PHE A 478 -44.19 -3.75 -30.75
N GLN A 479 -43.79 -4.96 -30.39
CA GLN A 479 -44.68 -6.13 -30.27
C GLN A 479 -45.19 -6.40 -28.85
N LYS A 480 -44.65 -5.71 -27.85
CA LYS A 480 -45.04 -5.89 -26.44
C LYS A 480 -46.38 -5.21 -26.17
N SER A 481 -47.21 -5.80 -25.31
CA SER A 481 -48.56 -5.30 -25.02
C SER A 481 -48.51 -3.99 -24.21
N LEU A 482 -49.17 -2.94 -24.69
CA LEU A 482 -49.30 -1.67 -23.98
C LEU A 482 -50.67 -1.57 -23.30
N PRO A 483 -50.82 -0.78 -22.22
CA PRO A 483 -52.11 -0.55 -21.60
C PRO A 483 -53.10 0.12 -22.58
N ASP A 484 -54.40 -0.12 -22.38
CA ASP A 484 -55.43 0.53 -23.19
C ASP A 484 -55.56 2.01 -22.79
N PHE A 485 -55.03 2.87 -23.64
CA PHE A 485 -55.01 4.32 -23.43
C PHE A 485 -56.40 4.98 -23.49
N ARG A 486 -57.46 4.28 -23.93
CA ARG A 486 -58.82 4.86 -24.11
C ARG A 486 -59.73 4.72 -22.89
N ASN A 487 -59.49 3.74 -22.02
CA ASN A 487 -60.37 3.43 -20.88
C ASN A 487 -60.03 4.19 -19.57
N ILE A 488 -59.02 5.08 -19.59
CA ILE A 488 -58.52 5.77 -18.37
C ILE A 488 -59.23 7.12 -18.12
N VAL A 489 -59.96 7.65 -19.11
CA VAL A 489 -60.59 9.00 -19.05
C VAL A 489 -61.78 9.07 -18.09
N THR A 490 -62.35 7.95 -17.62
CA THR A 490 -63.62 7.94 -16.88
C THR A 490 -63.51 8.10 -15.36
N ASN A 491 -62.32 8.04 -14.75
CA ASN A 491 -62.20 8.01 -13.27
C ASN A 491 -61.53 9.25 -12.63
N SER A 492 -61.19 10.31 -13.37
CA SER A 492 -60.58 11.51 -12.78
C SER A 492 -61.58 12.67 -12.65
N THR A 493 -62.50 12.58 -11.70
CA THR A 493 -63.09 13.78 -11.08
C THR A 493 -62.68 13.84 -9.61
N THR A 494 -61.96 14.93 -9.30
CA THR A 494 -61.70 15.53 -7.98
C THR A 494 -60.86 14.75 -6.96
N GLU A 495 -59.56 15.09 -6.88
CA GLU A 495 -58.86 15.16 -5.60
C GLU A 495 -58.16 16.54 -5.48
N PRO A 496 -58.16 17.19 -4.29
CA PRO A 496 -57.68 18.55 -4.11
C PRO A 496 -56.15 18.59 -3.94
N ASN A 497 -55.55 19.64 -4.49
CA ASN A 497 -54.13 19.97 -4.35
C ASN A 497 -53.70 20.06 -2.87
N CYS A 498 -52.86 19.13 -2.40
CA CYS A 498 -52.05 19.34 -1.21
C CYS A 498 -50.66 19.84 -1.62
N SER A 499 -50.34 21.03 -1.10
CA SER A 499 -49.07 21.75 -1.20
C SER A 499 -47.91 21.01 -0.51
N HIS A 500 -46.77 20.93 -1.20
CA HIS A 500 -45.44 20.74 -0.61
C HIS A 500 -44.85 22.08 -0.15
#